data_AF-A0A1G1VQW5-F1
#
_entry.id   AF-A0A1G1VQW5-F1
#
_cell.length_a   1.000
_cell.length_b   1.000
_cell.length_c   1.000
_cell.angle_alpha   90.00
_cell.angle_beta   90.00
_cell.angle_gamma   90.00
#
_symmetry.space_group_name_H-M   'P 1'
#
loop_
_entity.id
_entity.type
_entity.pdbx_description
1 polymer ?
#
loop_
_entity_poly.entity_id
_entity_poly.type
_entity_poly.pdbx_seq_one_letter_code
_entity_poly.pdbx_strand_id
1 'polypeptide(L)'
;MAINQKFTRDTKNLPQEIVKQMLTLATSGFGLVAALAWNEFIKEAIQVYIKPYVPKGSTVVSLFIYAMIVTSLAVMVTLQLTKLKARLERDEGLTKKKV
;
A
#
# COMPACT_ATOMS: atom_id res chain seq x y z
N MET A 1 22.88 -27.36 -39.31
CA MET A 1 22.97 -25.94 -38.91
C MET A 1 21.60 -25.47 -38.41
N ALA A 2 21.23 -25.75 -37.15
CA ALA A 2 19.89 -25.41 -36.62
C ALA A 2 19.86 -25.09 -35.11
N ILE A 3 21.02 -24.94 -34.47
CA ILE A 3 21.11 -24.87 -32.99
C ILE A 3 21.04 -23.41 -32.48
N ASN A 4 21.11 -22.40 -33.36
CA ASN A 4 21.35 -20.98 -32.98
C ASN A 4 20.10 -20.06 -33.05
N GLN A 5 18.89 -20.61 -33.21
CA GLN A 5 17.66 -19.78 -33.33
C GLN A 5 16.79 -19.72 -32.06
N LYS A 6 17.00 -20.57 -31.06
CA LYS A 6 16.20 -20.52 -29.82
C LYS A 6 16.62 -19.40 -28.86
N PHE A 7 17.87 -18.94 -28.92
CA PHE A 7 18.41 -18.00 -27.94
C PHE A 7 17.99 -16.53 -28.13
N THR A 8 17.42 -16.17 -29.28
CA THR A 8 17.11 -14.77 -29.64
C THR A 8 15.65 -14.37 -29.43
N ARG A 9 14.80 -15.26 -28.88
CA ARG A 9 13.38 -14.95 -28.62
C ARG A 9 13.06 -14.54 -27.19
N ASP A 10 13.97 -14.77 -26.24
CA ASP A 10 13.74 -14.48 -24.81
C ASP A 10 14.06 -13.02 -24.42
N THR A 11 14.78 -12.26 -25.26
CA THR A 11 15.23 -10.90 -24.94
C THR A 11 14.15 -9.82 -25.15
N LYS A 12 13.06 -10.10 -25.86
CA LYS A 12 11.98 -9.11 -26.06
C LYS A 12 11.17 -8.84 -24.78
N ASN A 13 11.14 -9.79 -23.84
CA ASN A 13 10.40 -9.66 -22.58
C ASN A 13 11.29 -9.21 -21.40
N LEU A 14 12.61 -9.23 -21.57
CA LEU A 14 13.57 -8.84 -20.54
C LEU A 14 13.40 -7.37 -20.08
N PRO A 15 13.18 -6.38 -20.97
CA PRO A 15 12.92 -5.01 -20.55
C PRO A 15 11.63 -4.90 -19.71
N GLN A 16 10.60 -5.66 -20.06
CA GLN A 16 9.33 -5.64 -19.33
C GLN A 16 9.47 -6.21 -17.91
N GLU A 17 10.20 -7.32 -17.76
CA GLU A 17 10.43 -7.92 -16.44
C GLU A 17 11.31 -7.02 -15.55
N ILE A 18 12.32 -6.36 -16.13
CA ILE A 18 13.14 -5.37 -15.41
C ILE A 18 12.29 -4.19 -14.93
N VAL A 19 11.44 -3.62 -15.80
CA VAL A 19 10.54 -2.51 -15.42
C VAL A 19 9.57 -2.95 -14.31
N LYS A 20 9.03 -4.17 -14.39
CA LYS A 20 8.15 -4.71 -13.35
C LYS A 20 8.87 -4.86 -11.99
N GLN A 21 10.12 -5.32 -11.99
CA GLN A 21 10.92 -5.42 -10.78
C GLN A 21 11.30 -4.05 -10.21
N MET A 22 11.64 -3.08 -11.06
CA MET A 22 11.87 -1.69 -10.66
C MET A 22 10.62 -1.08 -10.02
N LEU A 23 9.45 -1.28 -10.62
CA LEU A 23 8.17 -0.83 -10.05
C LEU A 23 7.90 -1.49 -8.69
N THR A 24 8.11 -2.81 -8.59
CA THR A 24 7.91 -3.53 -7.32
C THR A 24 8.82 -2.99 -6.22
N LEU A 25 10.10 -2.76 -6.54
CA LEU A 25 11.09 -2.25 -5.60
C LEU A 25 10.77 -0.80 -5.19
N ALA A 26 10.42 0.05 -6.17
CA ALA A 26 10.03 1.44 -5.94
C ALA A 26 8.76 1.53 -5.09
N THR A 27 7.69 0.82 -5.46
CA THR A 27 6.43 0.83 -4.71
C THR A 27 6.61 0.29 -3.30
N SER A 28 7.43 -0.74 -3.10
CA SER A 28 7.74 -1.26 -1.76
C SER A 28 8.50 -0.25 -0.91
N GLY A 29 9.53 0.38 -1.49
CA GLY A 29 10.32 1.42 -0.82
C GLY A 29 9.48 2.66 -0.46
N PHE A 30 8.67 3.15 -1.41
CA PHE A 30 7.76 4.26 -1.15
C PHE A 30 6.64 3.90 -0.19
N GLY A 31 6.17 2.65 -0.18
CA GLY A 31 5.20 2.17 0.82
C GLY A 31 5.73 2.30 2.24
N LEU A 32 7.00 1.94 2.47
CA LEU A 32 7.66 2.12 3.77
C LEU A 32 7.77 3.60 4.16
N VAL A 33 8.23 4.44 3.25
CA VAL A 33 8.37 5.89 3.49
C VAL A 33 7.00 6.51 3.78
N ALA A 34 5.97 6.15 3.03
CA ALA A 34 4.60 6.63 3.25
C ALA A 34 4.05 6.20 4.61
N ALA A 35 4.29 4.95 5.03
CA ALA A 35 3.89 4.47 6.35
C ALA A 35 4.54 5.27 7.48
N LEU A 36 5.84 5.56 7.37
CA LEU A 36 6.57 6.38 8.35
C LEU A 36 6.05 7.82 8.38
N ALA A 37 5.87 8.44 7.22
CA ALA A 37 5.39 9.81 7.11
C ALA A 37 3.98 9.98 7.70
N TRP A 38 3.07 9.05 7.44
CA TRP A 38 1.72 9.09 8.00
C TRP A 38 1.70 8.87 9.51
N ASN A 39 2.52 7.93 10.02
CA ASN A 39 2.67 7.72 11.46
C ASN A 39 3.11 9.01 12.17
N GLU A 40 4.13 9.68 11.64
CA GLU A 40 4.66 10.91 12.23
C GLU A 40 3.68 12.08 12.11
N PHE A 41 3.02 12.21 10.96
CA PHE A 41 1.97 13.20 10.76
C PHE A 41 0.83 13.05 11.79
N ILE A 42 0.34 11.82 12.03
CA ILE A 42 -0.74 11.59 12.98
C ILE A 42 -0.30 11.97 14.40
N LYS A 43 0.93 11.61 14.80
CA LYS A 43 1.47 11.99 16.12
C LYS A 43 1.57 13.51 16.29
N GLU A 44 2.12 14.20 15.31
CA GLU A 44 2.23 15.66 15.34
C GLU A 44 0.86 16.33 15.33
N ALA A 45 -0.06 15.86 14.49
CA ALA A 45 -1.42 16.37 14.45
C ALA A 45 -2.11 16.23 15.82
N ILE A 46 -1.96 15.10 16.50
CA ILE A 46 -2.51 14.92 17.86
C ILE A 46 -1.81 15.85 18.85
N GLN A 47 -0.49 16.02 18.74
CA GLN A 47 0.26 16.90 19.62
C GLN A 47 -0.15 18.38 19.46
N VAL A 48 -0.42 18.82 18.24
CA VAL A 48 -0.78 20.22 17.95
C VAL A 48 -2.26 20.48 18.17
N TYR A 49 -3.14 19.59 17.72
CA TYR A 49 -4.59 19.82 17.70
C TYR A 49 -5.34 19.22 18.89
N ILE A 50 -4.76 18.28 19.63
CA ILE A 50 -5.49 17.57 20.70
C ILE A 50 -4.87 17.86 22.07
N LYS A 51 -3.54 17.80 22.18
CA LYS A 51 -2.82 18.05 23.44
C LYS A 51 -3.17 19.37 24.14
N PRO A 52 -3.40 20.51 23.45
CA PRO A 52 -3.80 21.76 24.11
C PRO A 52 -5.16 21.70 24.81
N TYR A 53 -6.06 20.81 24.38
CA TYR A 53 -7.40 20.65 24.94
C TYR A 53 -7.44 19.63 26.08
N VAL A 54 -6.33 18.93 26.33
CA VAL A 54 -6.22 17.89 27.37
C VAL A 54 -5.48 18.46 28.59
N PRO A 55 -5.96 18.21 29.83
CA PRO A 55 -5.29 18.68 31.04
C PRO A 55 -3.80 18.26 31.08
N LYS A 56 -2.92 19.20 31.47
CA LYS A 56 -1.48 18.98 31.63
C LYS A 56 -1.26 17.80 32.59
N GLY A 57 -0.82 16.65 32.05
CA GLY A 57 -0.57 15.41 32.79
C GLY A 57 -1.20 14.16 32.18
N SER A 58 -2.18 14.29 31.28
CA SER A 58 -2.86 13.13 30.70
C SER A 58 -2.24 12.64 29.39
N THR A 59 -1.01 12.12 29.45
CA THR A 59 -0.33 11.48 28.30
C THR A 59 -1.14 10.29 27.76
N VAL A 60 -1.84 9.57 28.64
CA VAL A 60 -2.66 8.40 28.31
C VAL A 60 -3.80 8.76 27.35
N VAL A 61 -4.45 9.91 27.52
CA VAL A 61 -5.55 10.34 26.64
C VAL A 61 -5.05 10.63 25.22
N SER A 62 -3.88 11.25 25.07
CA SER A 62 -3.29 11.47 23.74
C SER A 62 -2.92 10.17 23.01
N LEU A 63 -2.42 9.17 23.75
CA LEU A 63 -2.11 7.84 23.22
C LEU A 63 -3.37 7.06 22.84
N PHE A 64 -4.43 7.16 23.65
CA PHE A 64 -5.71 6.54 23.35
C PHE A 64 -6.33 7.08 22.06
N ILE A 65 -6.29 8.39 21.87
CA ILE A 65 -6.79 9.03 20.64
C ILE A 65 -5.96 8.63 19.42
N TYR A 66 -4.63 8.58 19.56
CA TYR A 66 -3.75 8.04 18.52
C TYR A 66 -4.15 6.62 18.11
N ALA A 67 -4.33 5.72 19.08
CA ALA A 67 -4.73 4.33 18.83
C ALA A 67 -6.09 4.24 18.11
N MET A 68 -7.08 5.05 18.52
CA MET A 68 -8.39 5.09 17.88
C MET A 68 -8.33 5.57 16.42
N ILE A 69 -7.55 6.61 16.14
CA ILE A 69 -7.38 7.15 14.78
C ILE A 69 -6.71 6.11 13.88
N VAL A 70 -5.58 5.54 14.32
CA VAL A 70 -4.83 4.55 13.53
C VAL A 70 -5.66 3.29 13.27
N THR A 71 -6.42 2.82 14.28
CA THR A 71 -7.31 1.66 14.11
C THR A 71 -8.41 1.94 13.10
N SER A 72 -9.04 3.11 13.18
CA SER A 72 -10.10 3.52 12.25
C SER A 72 -9.58 3.60 10.80
N LEU A 73 -8.39 4.18 10.62
CA LEU A 73 -7.72 4.22 9.31
C LEU A 73 -7.38 2.83 8.80
N ALA A 74 -6.83 1.96 9.65
CA ALA A 74 -6.50 0.58 9.28
C ALA A 74 -7.73 -0.20 8.81
N VAL A 75 -8.85 -0.10 9.53
CA VAL A 75 -10.13 -0.72 9.13
C VAL A 75 -10.62 -0.14 7.81
N MET A 76 -10.60 1.18 7.64
CA MET A 76 -11.04 1.85 6.42
C MET A 76 -10.22 1.39 5.19
N VAL A 77 -8.90 1.38 5.31
CA VAL A 77 -7.99 0.90 4.24
C VAL A 77 -8.24 -0.58 3.95
N THR A 78 -8.36 -1.42 4.97
CA THR A 78 -8.60 -2.86 4.81
C THR A 78 -9.93 -3.15 4.10
N LEU A 79 -11.00 -2.42 4.44
CA LEU A 79 -12.30 -2.55 3.77
C LEU A 79 -12.24 -2.09 2.31
N GLN A 80 -11.51 -1.02 2.01
CA GLN A 80 -11.31 -0.56 0.64
C GLN A 80 -10.52 -1.57 -0.20
N LEU A 81 -9.44 -2.12 0.36
CA LEU A 81 -8.66 -3.17 -0.30
C LEU A 81 -9.48 -4.43 -0.54
N THR A 82 -10.33 -4.82 0.42
CA THR A 82 -11.24 -5.97 0.28
C THR A 82 -12.22 -5.74 -0.87
N LYS A 83 -12.80 -4.53 -0.99
CA LYS A 83 -13.69 -4.16 -2.10
C LYS A 83 -12.96 -4.15 -3.45
N LEU A 84 -11.71 -3.67 -3.49
CA LEU A 84 -10.90 -3.66 -4.70
C LEU A 84 -10.60 -5.09 -5.17
N LYS A 85 -10.19 -5.97 -4.25
CA LYS A 85 -9.97 -7.39 -4.54
C LYS A 85 -11.21 -8.05 -5.14
N ALA A 86 -12.38 -7.85 -4.52
CA ALA A 86 -13.64 -8.41 -5.01
C ALA A 86 -14.05 -7.90 -6.40
N ARG A 87 -13.66 -6.66 -6.77
CA ARG A 87 -13.90 -6.12 -8.12
C ARG A 87 -12.99 -6.79 -9.16
N LEU A 88 -11.69 -6.90 -8.86
CA LEU A 88 -10.73 -7.54 -9.75
C LEU A 88 -11.10 -9.01 -10.04
N GLU A 89 -11.47 -9.78 -9.01
CA GLU A 89 -11.90 -11.18 -9.17
C GLU A 89 -13.19 -11.31 -10.00
N ARG A 90 -14.11 -10.35 -9.90
CA ARG A 90 -15.34 -10.32 -10.71
C ARG A 90 -15.04 -10.05 -12.19
N ASP A 91 -14.16 -9.10 -12.47
CA ASP A 91 -13.81 -8.72 -13.85
C ASP A 91 -13.05 -9.85 -14.56
N GLU A 92 -12.20 -10.58 -13.84
CA GLU A 92 -11.54 -11.80 -14.33
C GLU A 92 -12.54 -12.95 -14.60
N GLY A 93 -13.53 -13.13 -13.72
CA GLY A 93 -14.58 -14.13 -13.91
C GLY A 93 -15.48 -13.86 -15.13
N LEU A 94 -15.75 -12.58 -15.44
CA LEU A 94 -16.53 -12.17 -16.62
C LEU A 94 -15.75 -12.33 -17.92
N THR A 95 -14.43 -12.13 -17.91
CA THR A 95 -13.59 -12.35 -19.11
C THR A 95 -13.47 -13.83 -19.45
N LYS A 96 -13.38 -14.74 -18.46
CA LYS A 96 -13.34 -16.19 -18.72
C LYS A 96 -14.68 -16.80 -19.16
N LYS A 97 -15.82 -16.16 -18.90
CA LYS A 97 -17.14 -16.67 -19.29
C LYS A 97 -17.55 -16.30 -20.73
N LYS A 98 -16.80 -15.41 -21.37
CA LYS A 98 -17.09 -14.87 -22.71
C LYS A 98 -16.20 -15.45 -23.82
N VAL A 99 -15.23 -16.28 -23.44
CA VAL A 99 -14.33 -17.05 -24.31
C VAL A 99 -14.74 -18.51 -24.24
#